data_AF-A0A3D1CIZ5-F1
#
_entry.id   AF-A0A3D1CIZ5-F1
#
_cell.length_a   1.000
_cell.length_b   1.000
_cell.length_c   1.000
_cell.angle_alpha   90.00
_cell.angle_beta   90.00
_cell.angle_gamma   90.00
#
_symmetry.space_group_name_H-M   'P 1'
#
loop_
_entity.id
_entity.type
_entity.pdbx_description
1 polymer ?
#
loop_
_entity_poly.entity_id
_entity_poly.type
_entity_poly.pdbx_seq_one_letter_code
_entity_poly.pdbx_strand_id
1 'polypeptide(L)'
;MQPLWQRVRIDGFWYEEGVSRQRAAFLRHISEQDIEVVDRSDGTQLACCSLNELKISSRLGNTSRQLYFQQGQKFESLDNETIDQLLIVKGHGFSRLIHLLESRWQLVFFALILFVGFGYVMMQYGVPAAAKKMAFWLPSTISDKAASHTLR
;
A
#
# COMPACT_ATOMS: atom_id res chain seq x y z
N MET A 1 15.75 24.99 17.49
CA MET A 1 16.06 23.57 17.20
C MET A 1 15.63 23.31 15.77
N GLN A 2 16.58 23.19 14.84
CA GLN A 2 16.27 22.84 13.45
C GLN A 2 15.83 21.37 13.41
N PRO A 3 14.69 21.05 12.76
CA PRO A 3 14.19 19.68 12.73
C PRO A 3 15.18 18.75 12.01
N LEU A 4 15.33 17.52 12.53
CA LEU A 4 16.31 16.53 12.06
C LEU A 4 16.14 16.13 10.58
N TRP A 5 14.97 16.36 9.99
CA TRP A 5 14.71 16.10 8.57
C TRP A 5 15.36 17.12 7.61
N GLN A 6 15.82 18.29 8.10
CA GLN A 6 16.56 19.27 7.27
C GLN A 6 17.96 18.79 6.84
N ARG A 7 18.48 17.69 7.40
CA ARG A 7 19.84 17.20 7.10
C ARG A 7 19.88 16.15 5.98
N VAL A 8 18.73 15.72 5.46
CA VAL A 8 18.70 14.74 4.38
C VAL A 8 19.03 15.46 3.08
N ARG A 9 20.30 15.36 2.69
CA ARG A 9 20.83 15.83 1.41
C ARG A 9 21.17 14.63 0.57
N ILE A 10 20.54 14.51 -0.58
CA ILE A 10 20.82 13.45 -1.56
C ILE A 10 21.54 14.10 -2.73
N ASP A 11 22.81 13.78 -2.93
CA ASP A 11 23.55 14.24 -4.10
C ASP A 11 23.21 13.39 -5.33
N GLY A 12 23.20 14.02 -6.50
CA GLY A 12 22.87 13.37 -7.76
C GLY A 12 23.07 14.27 -8.97
N PHE A 13 22.44 13.87 -10.07
CA PHE A 13 22.47 14.56 -11.34
C PHE A 13 21.07 14.94 -11.77
N TRP A 14 20.88 16.22 -12.09
CA TRP A 14 19.66 16.76 -12.66
C TRP A 14 19.73 16.74 -14.17
N TYR A 15 18.62 16.33 -14.79
CA TYR A 15 18.41 16.37 -16.24
C TYR A 15 17.13 17.14 -16.54
N GLU A 16 17.25 18.12 -17.43
CA GLU A 16 16.11 18.87 -17.97
C GLU A 16 15.38 18.06 -19.05
N GLU A 17 14.10 18.37 -19.26
CA GLU A 17 13.29 17.72 -20.28
C GLU A 17 13.90 17.93 -21.68
N GLY A 18 14.12 16.84 -22.41
CA GLY A 18 14.63 16.90 -23.79
C GLY A 18 16.11 17.26 -23.93
N VAL A 19 16.83 17.52 -22.85
CA VAL A 19 18.26 17.87 -22.89
C VAL A 19 19.08 16.81 -22.17
N SER A 20 20.05 16.20 -22.85
CA SER A 20 20.99 15.23 -22.25
C SER A 20 22.07 15.88 -21.37
N ARG A 21 21.89 17.14 -20.99
CA ARG A 21 22.85 17.88 -20.17
C ARG A 21 22.62 17.55 -18.71
N GLN A 22 23.60 16.88 -18.11
CA GLN A 22 23.63 16.63 -16.68
C GLN A 22 24.12 17.87 -15.93
N ARG A 23 23.43 18.25 -14.85
CA ARG A 23 23.92 19.22 -13.86
C ARG A 23 24.08 18.53 -12.53
N ALA A 24 25.20 18.75 -11.86
CA ALA A 24 25.38 18.23 -10.51
C ALA A 24 24.42 18.98 -9.58
N ALA A 25 23.52 18.26 -8.92
CA ALA A 25 22.50 18.85 -8.07
C ALA A 25 22.34 18.02 -6.80
N PHE A 26 21.71 18.61 -5.79
CA PHE A 26 21.35 17.88 -4.60
C PHE A 26 19.89 18.13 -4.25
N LEU A 27 19.22 17.10 -3.76
CA LEU A 27 17.86 17.15 -3.28
C LEU A 27 17.89 17.38 -1.76
N ARG A 28 17.10 18.34 -1.29
CA ARG A 28 16.89 18.60 0.14
C ARG A 28 15.40 18.78 0.45
N HIS A 29 15.04 18.56 1.71
CA HIS A 29 13.69 18.82 2.19
C HIS A 29 13.50 20.29 2.56
N ILE A 30 12.44 20.91 2.03
CA ILE A 30 11.93 22.20 2.52
C ILE A 30 10.99 21.97 3.70
N SER A 31 10.15 20.93 3.58
CA SER A 31 9.11 20.57 4.54
C SER A 31 9.00 19.04 4.64
N GLU A 32 8.10 18.52 5.47
CA GLU A 32 7.88 17.07 5.58
C GLU A 32 7.38 16.45 4.27
N GLN A 33 6.65 17.23 3.46
CA GLN A 33 6.06 16.77 2.20
C GLN A 33 6.62 17.47 0.97
N ASP A 34 7.50 18.46 1.14
CA ASP A 34 8.02 19.26 0.02
C ASP A 34 9.53 19.12 -0.08
N ILE A 35 9.98 18.85 -1.30
CA ILE A 35 11.39 18.72 -1.64
C ILE A 35 11.77 19.75 -2.69
N GLU A 36 13.02 20.18 -2.61
CA GLU A 36 13.64 20.98 -3.64
C GLU A 36 14.93 20.34 -4.14
N VAL A 37 15.19 20.59 -5.41
CA VAL A 37 16.44 20.26 -6.07
C VAL A 37 17.20 21.56 -6.28
N VAL A 38 18.43 21.59 -5.79
CA VAL A 38 19.30 22.76 -5.84
C VAL A 38 20.54 22.43 -6.66
N ASP A 39 20.93 23.32 -7.57
CA ASP A 39 22.15 23.19 -8.34
C ASP A 39 23.37 23.27 -7.42
N ARG A 40 24.33 22.37 -7.61
CA ARG A 40 25.56 22.33 -6.81
C ARG A 40 26.52 23.46 -7.18
N SER A 41 26.50 23.98 -8.41
CA SER A 41 27.44 25.04 -8.83
C SER A 41 27.06 26.41 -8.28
N ASP A 42 25.81 26.80 -8.46
CA ASP A 42 25.35 28.17 -8.20
C ASP A 42 24.39 28.27 -7.01
N GLY A 43 23.99 27.13 -6.42
CA GLY A 43 23.02 27.10 -5.31
C GLY A 43 21.61 27.53 -5.73
N THR A 44 21.35 27.60 -7.03
CA THR A 44 20.06 27.99 -7.58
C THR A 44 19.05 26.86 -7.41
N GLN A 45 17.83 27.20 -7.02
CA GLN A 45 16.74 26.23 -6.96
C GLN A 45 16.35 25.85 -8.39
N LEU A 46 16.54 24.58 -8.75
CA LEU A 46 16.20 24.05 -10.07
C LEU A 46 14.74 23.62 -10.14
N ALA A 47 14.25 22.97 -9.08
CA ALA A 47 12.87 22.50 -8.98
C ALA A 47 12.41 22.44 -7.53
N CYS A 48 11.10 22.62 -7.31
CA CYS A 48 10.43 22.35 -6.05
C CYS A 48 9.14 21.59 -6.38
N CYS A 49 8.90 20.49 -5.67
CA CYS A 49 7.67 19.72 -5.81
C CYS A 49 7.28 19.03 -4.52
N SER A 50 6.01 18.68 -4.42
CA SER A 50 5.56 17.80 -3.34
C SER A 50 6.10 16.38 -3.57
N LEU A 51 6.54 15.73 -2.50
CA LEU A 51 6.94 14.33 -2.48
C LEU A 51 5.85 13.42 -3.03
N ASN A 52 4.58 13.75 -2.86
CA ASN A 52 3.47 12.96 -3.39
C ASN A 52 3.45 12.94 -4.92
N GLU A 53 3.81 14.05 -5.56
CA GLU A 53 3.83 14.20 -7.02
C GLU A 53 5.06 13.58 -7.67
N LEU A 54 6.11 13.32 -6.89
CA LEU A 54 7.35 12.72 -7.37
C LEU A 54 7.16 11.25 -7.75
N LYS A 55 7.40 10.89 -9.01
CA LYS A 55 7.34 9.49 -9.45
C LYS A 55 8.72 8.85 -9.35
N ILE A 56 8.88 7.94 -8.40
CA ILE A 56 10.16 7.27 -8.14
C ILE A 56 10.17 5.93 -8.89
N SER A 57 11.21 5.67 -9.69
CA SER A 57 11.36 4.39 -10.39
C SER A 57 11.57 3.24 -9.41
N SER A 58 10.97 2.08 -9.69
CA SER A 58 11.16 0.85 -8.91
C SER A 58 12.58 0.32 -9.08
N ARG A 59 13.11 -0.36 -8.05
CA ARG A 59 14.49 -0.87 -8.05
C ARG A 59 14.67 -1.90 -9.16
N LEU A 60 15.56 -1.62 -10.12
CA LEU A 60 16.13 -2.60 -11.05
C LEU A 60 17.59 -2.85 -10.64
N GLY A 61 17.78 -3.73 -9.64
CA GLY A 61 19.11 -4.13 -9.16
C GLY A 61 19.84 -3.05 -8.34
N ASN A 62 21.14 -2.85 -8.64
CA ASN A 62 22.05 -1.91 -7.96
C ASN A 62 22.32 -0.62 -8.78
N THR A 63 21.47 -0.34 -9.76
CA THR A 63 21.60 0.80 -10.66
C THR A 63 21.14 2.10 -9.98
N SER A 64 21.67 3.25 -10.41
CA SER A 64 21.22 4.58 -9.96
C SER A 64 19.70 4.72 -10.04
N ARG A 65 19.08 5.26 -8.99
CA ARG A 65 17.63 5.46 -8.96
C ARG A 65 17.28 6.77 -9.65
N GLN A 66 16.25 6.69 -10.49
CA GLN A 66 15.65 7.82 -11.20
C GLN A 66 14.40 8.32 -10.47
N LEU A 67 14.37 9.61 -10.17
CA LEU A 67 13.22 10.36 -9.68
C LEU A 67 12.67 11.20 -10.83
N TYR A 68 11.43 10.97 -11.22
CA TYR A 68 10.75 11.74 -12.27
C TYR A 68 9.86 12.80 -11.67
N PHE A 69 9.98 14.01 -12.20
CA PHE A 69 9.16 15.17 -11.84
C PHE A 69 8.07 15.36 -12.90
N GLN A 70 6.96 16.00 -12.51
CA GLN A 70 5.77 16.16 -13.37
C GLN A 70 6.05 16.89 -14.71
N GLN A 71 7.12 17.68 -14.75
CA GLN A 71 7.54 18.46 -15.91
C GLN A 71 8.56 17.73 -16.82
N GLY A 72 8.56 16.39 -16.85
CA GLY A 72 9.47 15.61 -17.70
C GLY A 72 10.96 15.63 -17.27
N GLN A 73 11.27 16.35 -16.20
CA GLN A 73 12.61 16.42 -15.61
C GLN A 73 12.90 15.16 -14.80
N LYS A 74 14.17 14.78 -14.71
CA LYS A 74 14.60 13.64 -13.91
C LYS A 74 15.82 13.96 -13.06
N PHE A 75 15.84 13.39 -11.86
CA PHE A 75 16.98 13.41 -10.96
C PHE A 75 17.49 11.99 -10.78
N GLU A 76 18.77 11.78 -11.00
CA GLU A 76 19.43 10.49 -10.84
C GLU A 76 20.36 10.55 -9.64
N SER A 77 20.24 9.59 -8.73
CA SER A 77 21.17 9.50 -7.61
C SER A 77 21.62 8.07 -7.35
N LEU A 78 22.87 7.97 -6.89
CA LEU A 78 23.54 6.74 -6.48
C LEU A 78 23.19 6.37 -5.03
N ASP A 79 22.68 7.33 -4.25
CA ASP A 79 22.36 7.14 -2.84
C ASP A 79 20.96 6.49 -2.69
N ASN A 80 20.91 5.21 -3.05
CA ASN A 80 19.69 4.42 -3.01
C ASN A 80 19.13 4.25 -1.59
N GLU A 81 20.00 4.22 -0.57
CA GLU A 81 19.65 4.03 0.84
C GLU A 81 18.88 5.23 1.38
N THR A 82 19.39 6.43 1.14
CA THR A 82 18.72 7.66 1.57
C THR A 82 17.41 7.88 0.80
N ILE A 83 17.35 7.53 -0.49
CA ILE A 83 16.08 7.58 -1.25
C ILE A 83 15.08 6.54 -0.74
N ASP A 84 15.52 5.36 -0.31
CA ASP A 84 14.64 4.37 0.31
C ASP A 84 14.05 4.87 1.63
N GLN A 85 14.85 5.55 2.47
CA GLN A 85 14.33 6.22 3.67
C GLN A 85 13.30 7.29 3.31
N LEU A 86 13.56 8.06 2.24
CA LEU A 86 12.64 9.07 1.71
C LEU A 86 11.33 8.43 1.19
N LEU A 87 11.42 7.26 0.54
CA LEU A 87 10.27 6.46 0.13
C LEU A 87 9.48 5.90 1.31
N ILE A 88 10.15 5.47 2.38
CA ILE A 88 9.50 4.98 3.61
C ILE A 88 8.72 6.13 4.28
N VAL A 89 9.32 7.33 4.33
CA VAL A 89 8.65 8.54 4.83
C VAL A 89 7.47 8.92 3.94
N LYS A 90 7.66 8.96 2.60
CA LYS A 90 6.57 9.17 1.62
C LYS A 90 5.47 8.10 1.74
N GLY A 91 5.85 6.87 2.06
CA GLY A 91 5.00 5.71 2.24
C GLY A 91 4.13 5.74 3.49
N HIS A 92 3.98 6.88 4.19
CA HIS A 92 3.12 7.06 5.36
C HIS A 92 1.66 6.60 5.19
N GLY A 93 1.18 6.34 3.97
CA GLY A 93 -0.09 5.64 3.76
C GLY A 93 0.02 4.12 3.92
N PHE A 94 0.94 3.48 3.21
CA PHE A 94 1.11 2.02 3.18
C PHE A 94 1.86 1.49 4.42
N SER A 95 2.89 2.22 4.87
CA SER A 95 3.61 1.93 6.12
C SER A 95 2.70 2.08 7.33
N ARG A 96 1.82 3.10 7.36
CA ARG A 96 0.81 3.23 8.44
C ARG A 96 -0.20 2.08 8.39
N LEU A 97 -0.62 1.61 7.21
CA LEU A 97 -1.47 0.42 7.10
C LEU A 97 -0.77 -0.84 7.61
N ILE A 98 0.51 -1.05 7.27
CA ILE A 98 1.32 -2.17 7.75
C ILE A 98 1.53 -2.07 9.27
N HIS A 99 1.86 -0.89 9.78
CA HIS A 99 2.08 -0.63 11.20
C HIS A 99 0.77 -0.70 12.02
N LEU A 100 -0.38 -0.36 11.42
CA LEU A 100 -1.71 -0.57 12.00
C LEU A 100 -2.07 -2.07 11.99
N LEU A 101 -1.72 -2.79 10.92
CA LEU A 101 -1.84 -4.25 10.85
C LEU A 101 -0.98 -4.93 11.93
N GLU A 102 0.23 -4.46 12.13
CA GLU A 102 1.16 -4.93 13.16
C GLU A 102 0.63 -4.64 14.57
N SER A 103 0.17 -3.41 14.82
CA SER A 103 -0.44 -3.02 16.09
C SER A 103 -1.73 -3.78 16.41
N ARG A 104 -2.47 -4.23 15.39
CA ARG A 104 -3.75 -4.94 15.56
C ARG A 104 -3.69 -6.40 15.11
N TRP A 105 -2.50 -6.99 15.02
CA TRP A 105 -2.34 -8.37 14.55
C TRP A 105 -3.08 -9.36 15.46
N GLN A 106 -3.16 -9.06 16.75
CA GLN A 106 -3.97 -9.81 17.71
C GLN A 106 -5.46 -9.78 17.35
N LEU A 107 -6.02 -8.62 16.97
CA LEU A 107 -7.43 -8.51 16.56
C LEU A 107 -7.71 -9.25 15.25
N VAL A 108 -6.78 -9.18 14.28
CA VAL A 108 -6.89 -9.93 13.01
C VAL A 108 -6.86 -11.43 13.29
N PHE A 109 -5.97 -11.88 14.18
CA PHE A 109 -5.88 -13.28 14.59
C PHE A 109 -7.15 -13.75 15.32
N PHE A 110 -7.69 -12.95 16.24
CA PHE A 110 -8.96 -13.24 16.90
C PHE A 110 -10.13 -13.27 15.92
N ALA A 111 -10.20 -12.33 14.97
CA ALA A 111 -11.23 -12.30 13.94
C ALA A 111 -11.16 -13.53 13.03
N LEU A 112 -9.95 -13.98 12.68
CA LEU A 112 -9.75 -15.19 11.89
C LEU A 112 -10.21 -16.44 12.64
N ILE A 113 -9.82 -16.58 13.92
CA ILE A 113 -10.29 -17.68 14.78
C ILE A 113 -11.81 -17.65 14.90
N LEU A 114 -12.38 -16.48 15.15
CA LEU A 114 -13.83 -16.31 15.27
C LEU A 114 -14.53 -16.70 13.98
N PHE A 115 -14.01 -16.29 12.82
CA PHE A 115 -14.57 -16.61 11.51
C PHE A 115 -14.55 -18.11 11.23
N VAL A 116 -13.41 -18.77 11.46
CA VAL A 116 -13.26 -20.22 11.28
C VAL A 116 -14.14 -20.98 12.27
N GLY A 117 -14.15 -20.58 13.53
CA GLY A 117 -14.99 -21.17 14.57
C GLY A 117 -16.48 -21.01 14.27
N PHE A 118 -16.90 -19.83 13.81
CA PHE A 118 -18.28 -19.57 13.41
C PHE A 118 -18.69 -20.42 12.20
N GLY A 119 -17.81 -20.55 11.20
CA GLY A 119 -18.00 -21.45 10.07
C GLY A 119 -18.17 -22.90 10.50
N TYR A 120 -17.32 -23.38 11.42
CA TYR A 120 -17.41 -24.72 11.99
C TYR A 120 -18.73 -24.95 12.73
N VAL A 121 -19.14 -24.00 13.59
CA VAL A 121 -20.43 -24.06 14.31
C VAL A 121 -21.61 -24.05 13.34
N MET A 122 -21.58 -23.21 12.30
CA MET A 122 -22.63 -23.18 11.28
C MET A 122 -22.72 -24.49 10.49
N MET A 123 -21.59 -25.10 10.17
CA MET A 123 -21.59 -26.38 9.46
C MET A 123 -22.14 -27.50 10.35
N GLN A 124 -21.73 -27.55 11.62
CA GLN A 124 -22.13 -28.62 12.54
C GLN A 124 -23.54 -28.45 13.11
N TYR A 125 -23.98 -27.22 13.36
CA TYR A 125 -25.26 -26.92 14.02
C TYR A 125 -26.24 -26.16 13.13
N GLY A 126 -25.76 -25.28 12.26
CA GLY A 126 -26.61 -24.51 11.34
C GLY A 126 -27.30 -25.42 10.33
N VAL A 127 -26.56 -26.32 9.68
CA VAL A 127 -27.11 -27.28 8.70
C VAL A 127 -28.19 -28.19 9.33
N PRO A 128 -27.95 -28.91 10.44
CA PRO A 128 -28.98 -29.78 11.02
C PRO A 128 -30.13 -29.01 11.67
N ALA A 129 -29.91 -27.80 12.22
CA ALA A 129 -31.00 -26.97 12.74
C ALA A 129 -31.89 -26.42 11.61
N ALA A 130 -31.29 -25.99 10.50
CA ALA A 130 -32.02 -25.60 9.30
C ALA A 130 -32.81 -26.80 8.74
N ALA A 131 -32.20 -27.98 8.64
CA ALA A 131 -32.87 -29.20 8.20
C ALA A 131 -34.07 -29.57 9.09
N LYS A 132 -33.92 -29.53 10.42
CA LYS A 132 -35.02 -29.78 11.37
C LYS A 132 -36.15 -28.76 11.28
N LYS A 133 -35.82 -27.47 11.12
CA LYS A 133 -36.82 -26.42 10.92
C LYS A 133 -37.56 -26.59 9.59
N MET A 134 -36.84 -26.91 8.52
CA MET A 134 -37.45 -27.20 7.23
C MET A 134 -38.37 -28.41 7.33
N ALA A 135 -37.94 -29.49 8.00
CA ALA A 135 -38.78 -30.67 8.23
C ALA A 135 -40.11 -30.37 8.91
N PHE A 136 -40.15 -29.41 9.83
CA PHE A 136 -41.39 -28.96 10.48
C PHE A 136 -42.29 -28.09 9.59
N TRP A 137 -41.72 -27.51 8.52
CA TRP A 137 -42.42 -26.68 7.55
C TRP A 137 -42.83 -27.44 6.28
N LEU A 138 -42.44 -28.71 6.12
CA LEU A 138 -43.08 -29.58 5.13
C LEU A 138 -44.53 -29.77 5.54
N PRO A 139 -45.51 -29.23 4.80
CA PRO A 139 -46.91 -29.52 5.07
C PRO A 139 -47.12 -31.02 4.83
N SER A 140 -47.95 -31.66 5.65
CA SER A 140 -48.31 -33.09 5.55
C SER A 140 -48.86 -33.50 4.17
N THR A 141 -49.16 -32.54 3.29
CA THR A 141 -49.64 -32.73 1.92
C THR A 141 -48.64 -33.41 0.97
N ILE A 142 -47.36 -33.52 1.33
CA ILE A 142 -46.37 -34.25 0.52
C ILE A 142 -46.43 -35.76 0.77
N SER A 143 -46.85 -36.21 1.97
CA SER A 143 -47.05 -37.64 2.24
C SER A 143 -48.26 -38.21 1.50
N ASP A 144 -49.33 -37.43 1.34
CA ASP A 144 -50.54 -37.90 0.65
C ASP A 144 -50.32 -38.15 -0.86
N LYS A 145 -49.41 -37.41 -1.50
CA LYS A 145 -49.09 -37.63 -2.93
C LYS A 145 -48.09 -38.77 -3.18
N ALA A 146 -47.31 -39.18 -2.19
CA ALA A 146 -46.42 -40.35 -2.30
C ALA A 146 -47.20 -41.67 -2.16
N ALA A 147 -48.25 -41.68 -1.33
CA ALA A 147 -49.12 -42.83 -1.16
C ALA A 147 -49.97 -43.12 -2.41
N SER A 148 -50.44 -42.09 -3.13
CA SER A 148 -51.32 -42.25 -4.29
C SER A 148 -50.65 -42.84 -5.54
N HIS A 149 -49.33 -43.01 -5.55
CA HIS A 149 -48.58 -43.65 -6.65
C HIS A 149 -48.00 -45.03 -6.30
N THR A 150 -48.11 -45.49 -5.04
CA THR A 150 -47.51 -46.77 -4.60
C THR A 150 -48.52 -47.93 -4.57
N LEU A 151 -49.82 -47.66 -4.72
CA LEU A 151 -50.84 -48.69 -4.94
C LEU A 151 -51.15 -48.78 -6.44
N ARG A 152 -50.35 -49.54 -7.19
CA ARG A 152 -50.78 -50.15 -8.44
C ARG A 152 -50.18 -51.54 -8.58
#